data_AF-A0A9W4D732-F1
#
_entry.id   AF-A0A9W4D732-F1
#
_cell.length_a   1.000
_cell.length_b   1.000
_cell.length_c   1.000
_cell.angle_alpha   90.00
_cell.angle_beta   90.00
_cell.angle_gamma   90.00
#
_symmetry.space_group_name_H-M   'P 1'
#
loop_
_entity.id
_entity.type
_entity.pdbx_description
1 polymer ?
#
loop_
_entity_poly.entity_id
_entity_poly.type
_entity_poly.pdbx_seq_one_letter_code
_entity_poly.pdbx_strand_id
1 'polypeptide(L)'
;MRFSKVATILQGASFLVATSASFTTAHVPMESKVFNCLGRKLMKADFLQEKQVAVSLIAKRKLVGRSSVDMEEEFLNDRQSKTIMYSDQQTTTYYLYWLNHLWYTENDDVYKHHFMHYLLIDNLHRVSGIMIKERWTIQDQSAAVDSGSRAPKESFCSIGD
;
A
#
# COMPACT_ATOMS: atom_id res chain seq x y z
N MET A 1 24.47 54.78 26.97
CA MET A 1 25.37 53.87 26.21
C MET A 1 25.14 52.46 26.74
N ARG A 2 24.19 51.69 26.19
CA ARG A 2 24.35 50.65 25.15
C ARG A 2 25.37 49.57 25.51
N PHE A 3 24.93 48.60 26.32
CA PHE A 3 25.42 47.21 26.28
C PHE A 3 24.22 46.27 26.17
N SER A 4 24.12 45.58 25.04
CA SER A 4 23.94 44.12 25.01
C SER A 4 24.13 43.64 23.59
N LYS A 5 25.23 42.90 23.41
CA LYS A 5 25.46 41.95 22.33
C LYS A 5 24.49 40.78 22.48
N VAL A 6 24.45 39.99 21.40
CA VAL A 6 23.96 38.62 21.27
C VAL A 6 22.62 38.53 20.57
N ALA A 7 22.78 38.16 19.29
CA ALA A 7 21.80 37.78 18.32
C ALA A 7 20.81 36.75 18.84
N THR A 8 19.56 36.87 18.40
CA THR A 8 18.71 35.71 18.18
C THR A 8 18.41 35.68 16.70
N ILE A 9 19.31 35.02 15.96
CA ILE A 9 18.99 34.45 14.65
C ILE A 9 17.81 33.52 14.95
N LEU A 10 16.60 33.95 14.60
CA LEU A 10 15.43 33.08 14.62
C LEU A 10 15.63 32.11 13.46
N GLN A 11 16.37 31.04 13.75
CA GLN A 11 16.60 29.92 12.86
C GLN A 11 15.25 29.31 12.53
N GLY A 12 14.69 29.71 11.38
CA GLY A 12 14.57 28.85 10.20
C GLY A 12 14.15 27.40 10.36
N ALA A 13 13.54 26.97 11.47
CA ALA A 13 12.90 25.67 11.60
C ALA A 13 11.43 25.77 11.14
N SER A 14 11.24 26.18 9.90
CA SER A 14 9.96 26.04 9.19
C SER A 14 10.26 25.47 7.81
N PHE A 15 11.03 24.39 7.78
CA PHE A 15 11.14 23.54 6.61
C PHE A 15 10.45 22.21 6.91
N LEU A 16 9.20 22.14 6.41
CA LEU A 16 8.58 20.96 5.82
C LEU A 16 8.20 19.81 6.78
N VAL A 17 7.15 20.01 7.57
CA VAL A 17 6.20 18.92 7.95
C VAL A 17 5.05 18.87 6.92
N ALA A 18 5.36 19.04 5.64
CA ALA A 18 4.36 19.20 4.58
C ALA A 18 4.21 17.98 3.66
N THR A 19 4.98 16.92 3.88
CA THR A 19 4.97 15.72 3.02
C THR A 19 4.23 14.52 3.61
N SER A 20 3.98 14.46 4.92
CA SER A 20 3.31 13.32 5.57
C SER A 20 1.77 13.44 5.59
N ALA A 21 1.24 14.65 5.49
CA ALA A 21 -0.20 14.89 5.48
C ALA A 21 -0.89 14.42 4.18
N SER A 22 -0.16 14.26 3.08
CA SER A 22 -0.72 13.85 1.78
C SER A 22 -1.02 12.36 1.65
N PHE A 23 -0.60 11.53 2.61
CA PHE A 23 -0.76 10.06 2.57
C PHE A 23 -1.49 9.51 3.80
N THR A 24 -1.92 10.39 4.70
CA THR A 24 -2.63 10.00 5.90
C THR A 24 -4.08 10.47 5.86
N THR A 25 -5.01 9.61 6.27
CA THR A 25 -6.42 9.98 6.39
C THR A 25 -6.96 9.60 7.77
N ALA A 26 -8.07 10.23 8.14
CA ALA A 26 -8.84 9.82 9.30
C ALA A 26 -9.29 8.36 9.12
N HIS A 27 -9.47 7.66 10.23
CA HIS A 27 -9.94 6.28 10.20
C HIS A 27 -11.29 6.18 9.47
N VAL A 28 -11.30 5.46 8.35
CA VAL A 28 -12.52 5.15 7.58
C VAL A 28 -13.14 3.87 8.14
N PRO A 29 -14.42 3.85 8.53
CA PRO A 29 -15.11 2.63 8.94
C PRO A 29 -15.06 1.58 7.82
N MET A 30 -14.93 0.29 8.18
CA MET A 30 -14.77 -0.76 7.18
C MET A 30 -15.96 -0.89 6.22
N GLU A 31 -17.17 -0.57 6.67
CA GLU A 31 -18.38 -0.57 5.84
C GLU A 31 -18.34 0.47 4.71
N SER A 32 -17.55 1.53 4.89
CA SER A 32 -17.45 2.65 3.94
C SER A 32 -16.23 2.52 3.03
N LYS A 33 -15.45 1.43 3.11
CA LYS A 33 -14.24 1.26 2.30
C LYS A 33 -14.58 0.70 0.93
N VAL A 34 -14.20 1.45 -0.10
CA VAL A 34 -14.18 1.00 -1.48
C VAL A 34 -12.77 1.21 -2.02
N PHE A 35 -12.07 0.13 -2.35
CA PHE A 35 -10.75 0.20 -2.96
C PHE A 35 -10.87 0.12 -4.48
N ASN A 36 -10.28 1.08 -5.18
CA ASN A 36 -10.19 1.07 -6.63
C ASN A 36 -8.82 0.56 -7.06
N CYS A 37 -8.81 -0.68 -7.55
CA CYS A 37 -7.64 -1.42 -8.01
C CYS A 37 -7.66 -1.47 -9.54
N LEU A 38 -6.94 -0.56 -10.21
CA LEU A 38 -6.87 -0.48 -11.68
C LEU A 38 -8.27 -0.42 -12.36
N GLY A 39 -9.21 0.32 -11.76
CA GLY A 39 -10.58 0.45 -12.25
C GLY A 39 -11.57 -0.55 -11.64
N ARG A 40 -11.09 -1.64 -11.03
CA ARG A 40 -11.93 -2.61 -10.31
C ARG A 40 -12.21 -2.11 -8.89
N LYS A 41 -13.48 -1.95 -8.56
CA LYS A 41 -13.91 -1.61 -7.19
C LYS A 41 -14.00 -2.88 -6.34
N LEU A 42 -13.31 -2.89 -5.20
CA LEU A 42 -13.37 -3.93 -4.18
C LEU A 42 -13.96 -3.33 -2.90
N MET A 43 -15.01 -3.96 -2.39
CA MET A 43 -15.75 -3.57 -1.20
C MET A 43 -15.54 -4.60 -0.09
N LYS A 44 -16.00 -4.31 1.12
CA LYS A 44 -15.91 -5.22 2.27
C LYS A 44 -16.32 -6.67 1.94
N ALA A 45 -17.39 -6.87 1.18
CA ALA A 45 -17.89 -8.19 0.83
C ALA A 45 -16.86 -9.04 0.05
N ASP A 46 -15.97 -8.41 -0.71
CA ASP A 46 -14.98 -9.10 -1.54
C ASP A 46 -13.81 -9.70 -0.74
N PHE A 47 -13.59 -9.27 0.50
CA PHE A 47 -12.42 -9.68 1.29
C PHE A 47 -12.70 -9.93 2.78
N LEU A 48 -13.97 -9.91 3.23
CA LEU A 48 -14.30 -10.03 4.65
C LEU A 48 -13.89 -11.37 5.23
N GLN A 49 -14.10 -12.46 4.49
CA GLN A 49 -13.76 -13.81 4.95
C GLN A 49 -12.24 -13.97 5.06
N GLU A 50 -11.51 -13.51 4.05
CA GLU A 50 -10.06 -13.48 3.97
C GLU A 50 -9.46 -12.62 5.09
N LYS A 51 -10.08 -11.48 5.40
CA LYS A 51 -9.70 -10.66 6.56
C LYS A 51 -9.74 -11.49 7.84
N GLN A 52 -10.81 -12.24 8.09
CA GLN A 52 -10.93 -13.06 9.31
C GLN A 52 -9.84 -14.15 9.37
N VAL A 53 -9.54 -14.78 8.23
CA VAL A 53 -8.44 -15.75 8.12
C VAL A 53 -7.09 -15.09 8.41
N ALA A 54 -6.82 -13.94 7.81
CA ALA A 54 -5.59 -13.18 8.00
C ALA A 54 -5.39 -12.80 9.47
N VAL A 55 -6.43 -12.30 10.14
CA VAL A 55 -6.39 -12.00 11.58
C VAL A 55 -6.07 -13.24 12.41
N SER A 56 -6.65 -14.40 12.08
CA SER A 56 -6.30 -15.66 12.74
C SER A 56 -4.82 -16.02 12.55
N LEU A 57 -4.26 -15.78 11.36
CA LEU A 57 -2.85 -16.04 11.07
C LEU A 57 -1.92 -15.05 11.79
N ILE A 58 -2.30 -13.78 11.89
CA ILE A 58 -1.58 -12.76 12.69
C ILE A 58 -1.53 -13.20 14.16
N ALA A 59 -2.67 -13.58 14.75
CA ALA A 59 -2.74 -14.05 16.13
C ALA A 59 -1.88 -15.30 16.38
N LYS A 60 -1.76 -16.17 15.37
CA LYS A 60 -0.89 -17.36 15.39
C LYS A 60 0.57 -17.07 15.01
N ARG A 61 0.94 -15.81 14.80
CA ARG A 61 2.28 -15.35 14.36
C ARG A 61 2.75 -16.04 13.06
N LYS A 62 1.80 -16.34 12.17
CA LYS A 62 2.06 -16.97 10.86
C LYS A 62 2.21 -15.97 9.71
N LEU A 63 1.90 -14.70 9.94
CA LEU A 63 2.22 -13.61 9.02
C LEU A 63 3.41 -12.82 9.55
N VAL A 64 4.33 -12.47 8.65
CA VAL A 64 5.48 -11.61 8.96
C VAL A 64 5.01 -10.18 8.95
N GLY A 65 5.22 -9.48 10.07
CA GLY A 65 4.92 -8.06 10.19
C GLY A 65 6.00 -7.21 9.52
N ARG A 66 5.58 -6.12 8.91
CA ARG A 66 6.44 -5.07 8.33
C ARG A 66 6.31 -3.81 9.15
N SER A 67 7.39 -3.08 9.37
CA SER A 67 7.32 -1.86 10.16
C SER A 67 6.47 -0.81 9.44
N SER A 68 5.83 0.08 10.19
CA SER A 68 5.08 1.19 9.59
C SER A 68 5.98 2.12 8.77
N VAL A 69 7.26 2.24 9.13
CA VAL A 69 8.27 3.05 8.43
C VAL A 69 8.58 2.47 7.05
N ASP A 70 8.81 1.14 6.96
CA ASP A 70 9.06 0.49 5.66
C ASP A 70 7.86 0.64 4.72
N MET A 71 6.65 0.54 5.28
CA MET A 71 5.43 0.71 4.50
C MET A 71 5.23 2.15 4.04
N GLU A 72 5.57 3.14 4.89
CA GLU A 72 5.52 4.56 4.51
C GLU A 72 6.40 4.84 3.29
N GLU A 73 7.62 4.29 3.27
CA GLU A 73 8.53 4.43 2.14
C GLU A 73 7.94 3.82 0.85
N GLU A 74 7.29 2.65 0.94
CA GLU A 74 6.60 2.04 -0.21
C GLU A 74 5.45 2.90 -0.72
N PHE A 75 4.65 3.48 0.19
CA PHE A 75 3.56 4.37 -0.19
C PHE A 75 4.08 5.63 -0.89
N LEU A 76 5.18 6.21 -0.41
CA LEU A 76 5.84 7.36 -1.03
C LEU A 76 6.37 7.02 -2.43
N ASN A 77 6.91 5.82 -2.60
CA ASN A 77 7.47 5.36 -3.87
C ASN A 77 6.41 5.02 -4.92
N ASP A 78 5.21 4.57 -4.53
CA ASP A 78 4.11 4.26 -5.45
C ASP A 78 3.51 5.50 -6.11
N ARG A 79 3.74 6.70 -5.56
CA ARG A 79 3.25 8.00 -6.07
C ARG A 79 1.72 8.11 -6.25
N GLN A 80 0.94 7.13 -5.80
CA GLN A 80 -0.51 7.26 -5.71
C GLN A 80 -0.88 8.06 -4.47
N SER A 81 -1.45 9.24 -4.69
CA SER A 81 -1.79 10.23 -3.65
C SER A 81 -2.99 9.87 -2.75
N LYS A 82 -3.55 8.66 -2.90
CA LYS A 82 -4.78 8.23 -2.19
C LYS A 82 -4.60 6.95 -1.38
N THR A 83 -3.36 6.63 -1.03
CA THR A 83 -3.07 5.43 -0.26
C THR A 83 -3.14 5.73 1.23
N ILE A 84 -3.89 4.91 1.96
CA ILE A 84 -4.34 5.22 3.31
C ILE A 84 -3.38 4.64 4.34
N MET A 85 -2.46 5.47 4.82
CA MET A 85 -2.00 5.32 6.19
C MET A 85 -3.00 6.02 7.12
N TYR A 86 -3.32 5.43 8.28
CA TYR A 86 -4.16 6.13 9.26
C TYR A 86 -3.31 7.13 10.05
N SER A 87 -3.79 8.36 10.21
CA SER A 87 -3.09 9.43 10.95
C SER A 87 -3.14 9.27 12.48
N ASP A 88 -3.59 8.13 13.00
CA ASP A 88 -3.90 7.93 14.42
C ASP A 88 -2.69 7.58 15.29
N GLN A 89 -1.51 7.40 14.70
CA GLN A 89 -0.26 7.04 15.37
C GLN A 89 -0.29 5.70 16.13
N GLN A 90 -1.38 4.92 16.03
CA GLN A 90 -1.50 3.61 16.67
C GLN A 90 -0.97 2.48 15.78
N THR A 91 -0.77 2.77 14.51
CA THR A 91 -0.30 1.80 13.52
C THR A 91 1.21 1.72 13.53
N THR A 92 1.76 0.62 14.05
CA THR A 92 3.21 0.38 14.16
C THR A 92 3.68 -0.76 13.27
N THR A 93 2.77 -1.62 12.83
CA THR A 93 3.09 -2.80 12.02
C THR A 93 1.97 -3.09 11.04
N TYR A 94 2.34 -3.51 9.84
CA TYR A 94 1.43 -3.96 8.81
C TYR A 94 1.71 -5.42 8.43
N TYR A 95 0.68 -6.09 7.96
CA TYR A 95 0.72 -7.46 7.49
C TYR A 95 0.10 -7.52 6.10
N LEU A 96 0.76 -8.25 5.19
CA LEU A 96 0.23 -8.54 3.87
C LEU A 96 -0.40 -9.94 3.86
N TYR A 97 -1.63 -10.03 3.40
CA TYR A 97 -2.33 -11.30 3.21
C TYR A 97 -2.82 -11.44 1.77
N TRP A 98 -2.45 -12.53 1.10
CA TRP A 98 -2.80 -12.75 -0.30
C TRP A 98 -4.29 -13.11 -0.47
N LEU A 99 -5.02 -12.31 -1.25
CA LEU A 99 -6.40 -12.56 -1.66
C LEU A 99 -6.42 -13.46 -2.90
N ASN A 100 -6.26 -14.75 -2.66
CA ASN A 100 -6.00 -15.74 -3.71
C ASN A 100 -7.14 -15.83 -4.75
N HIS A 101 -8.39 -15.63 -4.33
CA HIS A 101 -9.57 -15.64 -5.21
C HIS A 101 -9.68 -14.42 -6.13
N LEU A 102 -8.92 -13.35 -5.85
CA LEU A 102 -8.87 -12.16 -6.69
C LEU A 102 -7.70 -12.17 -7.69
N TRP A 103 -6.95 -13.26 -7.75
CA TRP A 103 -5.92 -13.43 -8.76
C TRP A 103 -6.57 -13.64 -10.13
N TYR A 104 -6.12 -12.86 -11.12
CA TYR A 104 -6.43 -13.07 -12.52
C TYR A 104 -5.21 -12.85 -13.42
N THR A 105 -5.33 -13.31 -14.66
CA THR A 105 -4.32 -13.15 -15.71
C THR A 105 -4.96 -12.53 -16.93
N GLU A 106 -4.28 -11.57 -17.54
CA GLU A 106 -4.61 -11.01 -18.85
C GLU A 106 -3.52 -11.40 -19.86
N ASN A 107 -3.92 -11.58 -21.11
CA ASN A 107 -2.95 -11.79 -22.19
C ASN A 107 -2.60 -10.43 -22.78
N ASP A 108 -1.31 -10.15 -22.89
CA ASP A 108 -0.75 -8.93 -23.46
C ASP A 108 0.32 -9.34 -24.49
N ASP A 109 -0.12 -9.47 -25.74
CA ASP A 109 0.66 -10.01 -26.85
C ASP A 109 1.37 -11.32 -26.49
N VAL A 110 2.69 -11.27 -26.31
CA VAL A 110 3.58 -12.40 -26.00
C VAL A 110 3.69 -12.70 -24.50
N TYR A 111 3.04 -11.92 -23.64
CA TYR A 111 3.06 -12.07 -22.19
C TYR A 111 1.71 -12.50 -21.63
N LYS A 112 1.78 -13.24 -20.52
CA LYS A 112 0.71 -13.34 -19.53
C LYS A 112 1.02 -12.35 -18.43
N HIS A 113 0.10 -11.42 -18.23
CA HIS A 113 0.15 -10.42 -17.19
C HIS A 113 -0.68 -10.90 -16.00
N HIS A 114 -0.03 -11.18 -14.88
CA HIS A 114 -0.63 -11.70 -13.65
C HIS A 114 -0.86 -10.59 -12.65
N PHE A 115 -2.07 -10.51 -12.11
CA PHE A 115 -2.47 -9.55 -11.09
C PHE A 115 -2.77 -10.26 -9.78
N MET A 116 -1.97 -10.01 -8.75
CA MET A 116 -2.15 -10.57 -7.41
C MET A 116 -2.55 -9.46 -6.44
N HIS A 117 -3.59 -9.70 -5.63
CA HIS A 117 -4.10 -8.72 -4.66
C HIS A 117 -3.71 -9.13 -3.25
N TYR A 118 -3.20 -8.19 -2.45
CA TYR A 118 -2.85 -8.39 -1.05
C TYR A 118 -3.65 -7.43 -0.18
N LEU A 119 -4.32 -7.96 0.83
CA LEU A 119 -4.94 -7.19 1.88
C LEU A 119 -3.85 -6.67 2.82
N LEU A 120 -3.82 -5.37 3.05
CA LEU A 120 -2.95 -4.74 4.01
C LEU A 120 -3.70 -4.56 5.33
N ILE A 121 -3.22 -5.22 6.39
CA ILE A 121 -3.85 -5.22 7.71
C ILE A 121 -2.88 -4.64 8.72
N ASP A 122 -3.32 -3.69 9.54
CA ASP A 122 -2.48 -3.14 10.61
C ASP A 122 -2.47 -4.01 11.90
N ASN A 123 -1.64 -3.63 12.86
CA ASN A 123 -1.56 -4.25 14.19
C ASN A 123 -2.84 -4.14 15.03
N LEU A 124 -3.82 -3.33 14.60
CA LEU A 124 -5.15 -3.25 15.20
C LEU A 124 -6.19 -4.09 14.44
N HIS A 125 -5.75 -4.93 13.50
CA HIS A 125 -6.59 -5.78 12.66
C HIS A 125 -7.55 -5.01 11.75
N ARG A 126 -7.20 -3.78 11.40
CA ARG A 126 -7.96 -2.94 10.47
C ARG A 126 -7.40 -3.12 9.08
N VAL A 127 -8.29 -3.12 8.09
CA VAL A 127 -7.89 -3.15 6.68
C VAL A 127 -7.47 -1.75 6.28
N SER A 128 -6.18 -1.53 6.06
CA SER A 128 -5.62 -0.20 5.74
C SER A 128 -5.52 0.02 4.23
N GLY A 129 -5.46 -1.06 3.43
CA GLY A 129 -5.38 -0.95 1.98
C GLY A 129 -5.45 -2.29 1.26
N ILE A 130 -5.38 -2.21 -0.07
CA ILE A 130 -5.11 -3.35 -0.94
C ILE A 130 -3.89 -2.99 -1.79
N MET A 131 -2.93 -3.91 -1.88
CA MET A 131 -1.77 -3.81 -2.74
C MET A 131 -1.94 -4.76 -3.93
N ILE A 132 -1.57 -4.30 -5.12
CA ILE A 132 -1.51 -5.09 -6.34
C ILE A 132 -0.05 -5.38 -6.64
N LYS A 133 0.24 -6.66 -6.92
CA LYS A 133 1.51 -7.10 -7.47
C LYS A 133 1.27 -7.64 -8.88
N GLU A 134 1.89 -6.97 -9.83
CA GLU A 134 1.86 -7.25 -11.26
C GLU A 134 3.11 -8.02 -11.67
N ARG A 135 2.94 -9.11 -12.43
CA ARG A 135 4.06 -9.92 -12.96
C ARG A 135 3.78 -10.34 -14.39
N TRP A 136 4.80 -10.27 -15.24
CA TRP A 136 4.73 -10.76 -16.62
C TRP A 136 5.47 -12.08 -16.75
N THR A 137 4.87 -13.03 -17.48
CA THR A 137 5.51 -14.28 -17.88
C THR A 137 5.34 -14.48 -19.37
N ILE A 138 6.39 -14.87 -20.08
CA ILE A 138 6.34 -15.09 -21.53
C ILE A 138 5.44 -16.30 -21.83
N GLN A 139 4.54 -16.16 -22.82
CA GLN A 139 3.59 -17.19 -23.23
C GLN A 139 4.29 -18.36 -23.95
N ASP A 140 5.25 -18.04 -24.81
CA ASP A 140 6.01 -19.00 -25.61
C ASP A 140 7.50 -18.67 -25.57
N GLN A 141 8.34 -19.66 -25.22
CA GLN A 141 9.79 -19.49 -25.12
C GLN A 141 10.40 -19.09 -26.47
N SER A 142 9.76 -19.41 -27.60
CA SER A 142 10.16 -18.94 -28.94
C SER A 142 10.11 -17.42 -29.09
N ALA A 143 9.16 -16.77 -28.41
CA ALA A 143 8.92 -15.32 -28.45
C ALA A 143 9.77 -14.53 -27.44
N ALA A 144 10.60 -15.23 -26.66
CA ALA A 144 11.46 -14.63 -25.63
C ALA A 144 12.65 -13.84 -26.18
N VAL A 145 13.04 -14.10 -27.44
CA VAL A 145 14.28 -13.58 -28.03
C VAL A 145 14.20 -12.07 -28.32
N ASP A 146 13.00 -11.53 -28.57
CA ASP A 146 12.80 -10.13 -29.00
C ASP A 146 11.95 -9.26 -28.04
N SER A 147 11.33 -9.83 -27.01
CA SER A 147 10.25 -9.13 -26.28
C SER A 147 10.71 -8.23 -25.13
N GLY A 148 11.97 -8.35 -24.68
CA GLY A 148 12.48 -7.59 -23.53
C GLY A 148 11.98 -8.14 -22.18
N SER A 149 12.52 -7.67 -21.05
CA SER A 149 12.02 -8.05 -19.73
C SER A 149 11.10 -6.96 -19.17
N ARG A 150 9.92 -7.37 -18.70
CA ARG A 150 9.02 -6.49 -17.95
C ARG A 150 9.24 -6.75 -16.45
N ALA A 151 9.71 -5.73 -15.74
CA ALA A 151 9.97 -5.83 -14.31
C ALA A 151 8.65 -5.97 -13.53
N PRO A 152 8.60 -6.76 -12.44
CA PRO A 152 7.46 -6.79 -11.55
C PRO A 152 7.13 -5.39 -11.05
N LYS A 153 5.84 -5.09 -10.91
CA LYS A 153 5.37 -3.81 -10.39
C LYS A 153 4.50 -4.04 -9.18
N GLU A 154 4.68 -3.21 -8.17
CA GLU A 154 3.86 -3.18 -6.97
C GLU A 154 3.22 -1.80 -6.90
N SER A 155 1.92 -1.76 -6.61
CA SER A 155 1.19 -0.52 -6.45
C SER A 155 0.05 -0.69 -5.47
N PHE A 156 -0.42 0.40 -4.88
CA PHE A 156 -1.55 0.35 -3.98
C PHE A 156 -2.84 0.74 -4.68
N CYS A 157 -3.96 0.23 -4.19
CA CYS A 157 -5.27 0.67 -4.63
C CYS A 157 -5.64 1.96 -3.92
N SER A 158 -6.12 2.94 -4.69
CA SER A 158 -6.71 4.15 -4.12
C SER A 158 -7.99 3.83 -3.35
N ILE A 159 -8.28 4.57 -2.28
CA ILE A 159 -9.64 4.57 -1.73
C ILE A 159 -10.54 5.49 -2.57
N GLY A 160 -11.70 4.98 -2.94
CA GLY A 160 -12.80 5.77 -3.49
C GLY A 160 -13.70 6.28 -2.38
N ASP A 161 -14.33 7.43 -2.64
CA ASP A 161 -15.50 7.90 -1.88
C ASP A 161 -16.76 7.11 -2.27
#